data_AF-A0A7L1GZU3-F1
#
_entry.id   AF-A0A7L1GZU3-F1
#
_cell.length_a   1.000
_cell.length_b   1.000
_cell.length_c   1.000
_cell.angle_alpha   90.00
_cell.angle_beta   90.00
_cell.angle_gamma   90.00
#
_symmetry.space_group_name_H-M   'P 1'
#
loop_
_entity.id
_entity.type
_entity.pdbx_description
1 polymer ?
#
loop_
_entity_poly.entity_id
_entity_poly.type
_entity_poly.pdbx_seq_one_letter_code
_entity_poly.pdbx_strand_id
1 'polypeptide(L)'
;QAKRRSWRRSSLKGSQRRKSLPPVHQEVTELSKSINKDLPETERLSMLLLASFQFSAQKLEHSLQQSNSFSPEPFRAKVHSLAEDLTTYLQKLTQDGTLKACVEDPDGKPLAITSQRVLFWVAFHQPCVLHRFTTECQAWDQLLQRYQEGAEDISRQLEQCKRKEGRTEPQDYLQTSQAEVLSSKPNYQQILDEQGEVLSFMQLVLEELQQAVKLLQAFSHDSHQFLRGLSEQLAARSFRQLESSPVRKLLGAPPRKKPPPEG
;
A
#
# COMPACT_ATOMS: atom_id res chain seq x y z
N GLN A 1 -29.31 -22.89 -16.94
CA GLN A 1 -28.33 -21.93 -16.37
C GLN A 1 -28.89 -20.52 -16.43
N ALA A 2 -28.60 -19.74 -15.39
CA ALA A 2 -29.40 -18.63 -14.87
C ALA A 2 -29.39 -17.33 -15.69
N LYS A 3 -30.57 -16.77 -15.96
CA LYS A 3 -30.74 -15.37 -16.41
C LYS A 3 -30.42 -14.42 -15.25
N ARG A 4 -29.29 -13.71 -15.34
CA ARG A 4 -28.92 -12.63 -14.41
C ARG A 4 -29.96 -11.50 -14.47
N ARG A 5 -30.75 -11.37 -13.41
CA ARG A 5 -31.56 -10.17 -13.14
C ARG A 5 -30.62 -9.10 -12.59
N SER A 6 -30.39 -8.04 -13.36
CA SER A 6 -29.65 -6.88 -12.88
C SER A 6 -30.49 -6.12 -11.87
N TRP A 7 -29.99 -6.06 -10.63
CA TRP A 7 -30.53 -5.24 -9.57
C TRP A 7 -30.25 -3.78 -9.90
N ARG A 8 -31.19 -3.11 -10.57
CA ARG A 8 -31.22 -1.65 -10.61
C ARG A 8 -31.51 -1.18 -9.18
N ARG A 9 -30.55 -0.49 -8.58
CA ARG A 9 -30.72 0.25 -7.33
C ARG A 9 -31.89 1.24 -7.50
N SER A 10 -33.06 0.87 -7.00
CA SER A 10 -34.10 1.81 -6.58
C SER A 10 -33.62 2.45 -5.28
N SER A 11 -32.92 3.58 -5.37
CA SER A 11 -32.55 4.36 -4.19
C SER A 11 -32.91 5.82 -4.42
N LEU A 12 -33.76 6.33 -3.52
CA LEU A 12 -34.08 7.75 -3.30
C LEU A 12 -35.09 8.41 -4.27
N LYS A 13 -36.22 7.74 -4.52
CA LYS A 13 -37.52 8.42 -4.62
C LYS A 13 -38.31 8.21 -3.32
N GLY A 14 -37.65 8.50 -2.20
CA GLY A 14 -38.29 8.58 -0.89
C GLY A 14 -38.90 9.97 -0.77
N SER A 15 -40.20 10.02 -0.55
CA SER A 15 -41.00 11.19 -0.20
C SER A 15 -40.49 11.85 1.10
N GLN A 16 -39.34 12.49 1.03
CA GLN A 16 -38.89 13.50 1.98
C GLN A 16 -38.99 14.82 1.22
N ARG A 17 -40.23 15.28 1.03
CA ARG A 17 -40.47 16.73 1.04
C ARG A 17 -39.68 17.23 2.24
N ARG A 18 -38.72 18.13 2.00
CA ARG A 18 -38.23 19.04 3.02
C ARG A 18 -39.45 19.39 3.87
N LYS A 19 -39.41 19.14 5.17
CA LYS A 19 -40.47 19.59 6.08
C LYS A 19 -40.43 21.12 6.03
N SER A 20 -41.02 21.68 4.96
CA SER A 20 -41.30 23.09 4.87
C SER A 20 -42.16 23.39 6.07
N LEU A 21 -41.79 24.43 6.80
CA LEU A 21 -42.63 24.94 7.87
C LEU A 21 -44.06 25.08 7.32
N PRO A 22 -45.09 24.74 8.11
CA PRO A 22 -46.47 24.97 7.71
C PRO A 22 -46.61 26.41 7.17
N PRO A 23 -47.40 26.63 6.11
CA PRO A 23 -47.69 27.99 5.66
C PRO A 23 -48.15 28.81 6.85
N VAL A 24 -47.48 29.95 7.10
CA VAL A 24 -47.91 30.85 8.16
C VAL A 24 -49.35 31.25 7.83
N HIS A 25 -50.26 31.01 8.77
CA HIS A 25 -51.67 31.38 8.59
C HIS A 25 -51.76 32.86 8.22
N GLN A 26 -52.39 33.15 7.07
CA GLN A 26 -52.46 34.51 6.50
C GLN A 26 -53.04 35.50 7.52
N GLU A 27 -54.05 35.10 8.28
CA GLU A 27 -54.68 35.85 9.37
C GLU A 27 -53.66 36.35 10.43
N VAL A 28 -52.67 35.53 10.78
CA VAL A 28 -51.63 35.90 11.76
C VAL A 28 -50.65 36.91 11.16
N THR A 29 -50.41 36.86 9.85
CA THR A 29 -49.57 37.85 9.15
C THR A 29 -50.28 39.17 8.91
N GLU A 30 -51.61 39.20 8.98
CA GLU A 30 -52.40 40.45 8.86
C GLU A 30 -52.34 41.27 10.15
N LEU A 31 -52.27 40.63 11.31
CA LEU A 31 -52.10 41.31 12.60
C LEU A 31 -50.88 42.23 12.60
N SER A 32 -49.72 41.74 12.16
CA SER A 32 -48.49 42.56 12.12
C SER A 32 -48.51 43.64 11.05
N LYS A 33 -49.27 43.45 9.96
CA LYS A 33 -49.46 44.45 8.89
C LYS A 33 -50.43 45.56 9.29
N SER A 34 -51.41 45.26 10.15
CA SER A 34 -52.42 46.21 10.63
C SER A 34 -51.88 47.26 11.61
N ILE A 35 -50.68 47.02 12.16
CA ILE A 35 -50.03 47.92 13.11
C ILE A 35 -49.25 49.01 12.35
N ASN A 36 -49.41 50.27 12.79
CA ASN A 36 -48.74 51.41 12.17
C ASN A 36 -47.20 51.25 12.23
N LYS A 37 -46.53 51.49 11.10
CA LYS A 37 -45.08 51.43 10.96
C LYS A 37 -44.36 52.68 11.47
N ASP A 38 -45.09 53.78 11.67
CA ASP A 38 -44.54 55.07 12.11
C ASP A 38 -44.30 55.11 13.64
N LEU A 39 -44.77 54.10 14.38
CA LEU A 39 -44.56 53.98 15.82
C LEU A 39 -43.18 53.38 16.15
N PRO A 40 -42.59 53.71 17.32
CA PRO A 40 -41.42 53.04 17.86
C PRO A 40 -41.58 51.51 17.90
N GLU A 41 -40.52 50.75 17.60
CA GLU A 41 -40.59 49.29 17.48
C GLU A 41 -41.04 48.58 18.78
N THR A 42 -40.72 49.18 19.93
CA THR A 42 -41.17 48.76 21.26
C THR A 42 -42.68 48.92 21.44
N GLU A 43 -43.23 50.04 21.00
CA GLU A 43 -44.67 50.32 21.02
C GLU A 43 -45.39 49.40 20.01
N ARG A 44 -44.80 49.16 18.84
CA ARG A 44 -45.32 48.20 17.85
C ARG A 44 -45.38 46.78 18.41
N LEU A 45 -44.36 46.35 19.15
CA LEU A 45 -44.33 45.06 19.82
C LEU A 45 -45.41 44.96 20.91
N SER A 46 -45.62 46.02 21.70
CA SER A 46 -46.69 46.07 22.69
C SER A 46 -48.09 45.95 22.05
N MET A 47 -48.32 46.67 20.95
CA MET A 47 -49.57 46.62 20.19
C MET A 47 -49.78 45.25 19.55
N LEU A 48 -48.71 44.61 19.08
CA LEU A 48 -48.76 43.26 18.51
C LEU A 48 -49.14 42.22 19.57
N LEU A 49 -48.58 42.31 20.77
CA LEU A 49 -48.94 41.41 21.88
C LEU A 49 -50.41 41.55 22.25
N LEU A 50 -50.92 42.79 22.37
CA LEU A 50 -52.34 43.04 22.65
C LEU A 50 -53.25 42.51 21.53
N ALA A 51 -52.93 42.82 20.27
CA ALA A 51 -53.70 42.35 19.11
C ALA A 51 -53.68 40.82 18.99
N SER A 52 -52.55 40.18 19.30
CA SER A 52 -52.43 38.71 19.30
C SER A 52 -53.25 38.06 20.41
N PHE A 53 -53.30 38.67 21.60
CA PHE A 53 -54.15 38.24 22.70
C PHE A 53 -55.63 38.32 22.28
N GLN A 54 -56.08 39.46 21.77
CA GLN A 54 -57.46 39.66 21.32
C GLN A 54 -57.84 38.70 20.19
N PHE A 55 -56.96 38.51 19.20
CA PHE A 55 -57.17 37.58 18.10
C PHE A 55 -57.27 36.13 18.60
N SER A 56 -56.42 35.72 19.54
CA SER A 56 -56.47 34.38 20.13
C SER A 56 -57.75 34.17 20.95
N ALA A 57 -58.21 35.19 21.67
CA ALA A 57 -59.45 35.17 22.44
C ALA A 57 -60.68 35.05 21.52
N GLN A 58 -60.70 35.77 20.40
CA GLN A 58 -61.75 35.65 19.37
C GLN A 58 -61.77 34.26 18.72
N LYS A 59 -60.59 33.71 18.41
CA LYS A 59 -60.47 32.36 17.85
C LYS A 59 -60.95 31.29 18.83
N LEU A 60 -60.60 31.46 20.11
CA LEU A 60 -61.08 30.60 21.19
C LEU A 60 -62.60 30.74 21.38
N GLU A 61 -63.15 31.96 21.32
CA GLU A 61 -64.59 32.21 21.38
C GLU A 61 -65.33 31.43 20.28
N HIS A 62 -64.87 31.50 19.04
CA HIS A 62 -65.46 30.77 17.91
C HIS A 62 -65.39 29.25 18.10
N SER A 63 -64.29 28.72 18.64
CA SER A 63 -64.18 27.29 18.95
C SER A 63 -65.10 26.85 20.10
N LEU A 64 -65.29 27.70 21.11
CA LEU A 64 -66.15 27.41 22.26
C LEU A 64 -67.64 27.58 21.96
N GLN A 65 -68.02 28.45 21.02
CA GLN A 65 -69.38 28.58 20.51
C GLN A 65 -69.90 27.27 19.87
N GLN A 66 -69.02 26.35 19.47
CA GLN A 66 -69.39 25.03 18.96
C GLN A 66 -69.72 24.02 20.08
N SER A 67 -69.56 24.40 21.35
CA SER A 67 -69.86 23.55 22.52
C SER A 67 -71.19 23.93 23.17
N ASN A 68 -71.99 22.93 23.55
CA ASN A 68 -73.39 23.10 23.98
C ASN A 68 -73.57 23.84 25.33
N SER A 69 -72.49 24.23 26.02
CA SER A 69 -72.52 24.78 27.38
C SER A 69 -71.80 26.13 27.53
N PHE A 70 -71.58 26.86 26.43
CA PHE A 70 -70.83 28.12 26.46
C PHE A 70 -71.74 29.34 26.60
N SER A 71 -71.41 30.24 27.54
CA SER A 71 -72.04 31.55 27.68
C SER A 71 -71.07 32.66 27.23
N PRO A 72 -71.40 33.44 26.17
CA PRO A 72 -70.47 34.38 25.56
C PRO A 72 -70.29 35.67 26.37
N GLU A 73 -71.31 36.12 27.09
CA GLU A 73 -71.27 37.37 27.87
C GLU A 73 -70.23 37.38 29.00
N PRO A 74 -70.18 36.39 29.91
CA PRO A 74 -69.16 36.37 30.97
C PRO A 74 -67.75 36.13 30.41
N PHE A 75 -67.64 35.39 29.31
CA PHE A 75 -66.37 35.18 28.63
C PHE A 75 -65.81 36.50 28.06
N ARG A 76 -66.64 37.27 27.34
CA ARG A 76 -66.23 38.59 26.81
C ARG A 76 -65.88 39.57 27.92
N ALA A 77 -66.66 39.60 29.01
CA ALA A 77 -66.34 40.42 30.17
C ALA A 77 -64.98 40.05 30.77
N LYS A 78 -64.66 38.75 30.86
CA LYS A 78 -63.37 38.28 31.37
C LYS A 78 -62.21 38.56 30.43
N VAL A 79 -62.40 38.39 29.12
CA VAL A 79 -61.40 38.75 28.11
C VAL A 79 -61.11 40.25 28.13
N HIS A 80 -62.14 41.08 28.33
CA HIS A 80 -61.95 42.53 28.40
C HIS A 80 -61.17 42.95 29.64
N SER A 81 -61.53 42.42 30.81
CA SER A 81 -60.76 42.62 32.06
C SER A 81 -59.31 42.15 31.92
N LEU A 82 -59.07 40.99 31.31
CA LEU A 82 -57.70 40.49 31.09
C LEU A 82 -56.93 41.33 30.05
N ALA A 83 -57.61 41.90 29.06
CA ALA A 83 -56.99 42.80 28.10
C ALA A 83 -56.54 44.11 28.79
N GLU A 84 -57.35 44.65 29.70
CA GLU A 84 -57.01 45.84 30.52
C GLU A 84 -55.86 45.55 31.50
N ASP A 85 -55.85 44.36 32.12
CA ASP A 85 -54.73 43.95 32.94
C ASP A 85 -53.44 43.85 32.09
N LEU A 86 -53.55 43.24 30.91
CA LEU A 86 -52.43 43.06 29.97
C LEU A 86 -51.88 44.40 29.46
N THR A 87 -52.73 45.39 29.15
CA THR A 87 -52.24 46.73 28.77
C THR A 87 -51.45 47.37 29.91
N THR A 88 -51.94 47.22 31.14
CA THR A 88 -51.25 47.72 32.34
C THR A 88 -49.90 47.02 32.57
N TYR A 89 -49.82 45.69 32.34
CA TYR A 89 -48.56 44.95 32.41
C TYR A 89 -47.58 45.34 31.30
N LEU A 90 -48.05 45.53 30.06
CA LEU A 90 -47.20 45.96 28.95
C LEU A 90 -46.60 47.35 29.20
N GLN A 91 -47.36 48.27 29.80
CA GLN A 91 -46.84 49.57 30.21
C GLN A 91 -45.71 49.43 31.23
N LYS A 92 -45.85 48.55 32.23
CA LYS A 92 -44.78 48.25 33.20
C LYS A 92 -43.55 47.66 32.51
N LEU A 93 -43.72 46.65 31.65
CA LEU A 93 -42.62 46.04 30.89
C LEU A 93 -41.91 47.02 29.94
N THR A 94 -42.62 48.06 29.50
CA THR A 94 -42.05 49.16 28.70
C THR A 94 -41.19 50.09 29.57
N GLN A 95 -41.65 50.40 30.78
CA GLN A 95 -40.93 51.23 31.76
C GLN A 95 -39.70 50.50 32.33
N ASP A 96 -39.81 49.20 32.58
CA ASP A 96 -38.75 48.34 33.11
C ASP A 96 -37.68 47.97 32.05
N GLY A 97 -37.86 48.43 30.81
CA GLY A 97 -36.90 48.21 29.71
C GLY A 97 -36.86 46.78 29.15
N THR A 98 -37.69 45.87 29.67
CA THR A 98 -37.72 44.47 29.21
C THR A 98 -38.16 44.36 27.76
N LEU A 99 -39.15 45.14 27.32
CA LEU A 99 -39.55 45.16 25.90
C LEU A 99 -38.49 45.79 24.99
N LYS A 100 -37.71 46.74 25.50
CA LYS A 100 -36.58 47.33 24.75
C LYS A 100 -35.49 46.29 24.50
N ALA A 101 -35.17 45.48 25.51
CA ALA A 101 -34.21 44.38 25.39
C ALA A 101 -34.62 43.29 24.38
N CYS A 102 -35.91 43.16 24.03
CA CYS A 102 -36.36 42.25 22.98
C CYS A 102 -36.10 42.77 21.57
N VAL A 103 -35.94 44.09 21.42
CA VAL A 103 -35.80 44.79 20.13
C VAL A 103 -34.35 45.20 19.89
N GLU A 104 -33.63 45.56 20.96
CA GLU A 104 -32.26 46.05 20.94
C GLU A 104 -31.31 45.03 21.57
N ASP A 105 -30.15 44.79 20.94
CA ASP A 105 -29.03 44.01 21.51
C ASP A 105 -28.34 44.84 22.63
N PRO A 106 -27.47 44.27 23.50
CA PRO A 106 -26.84 45.00 24.62
C PRO A 106 -25.95 46.19 24.19
N ASP A 107 -25.65 46.30 22.90
CA ASP A 107 -24.92 47.41 22.27
C ASP A 107 -25.84 48.49 21.65
N GLY A 108 -27.17 48.43 21.87
CA GLY A 108 -28.12 49.45 21.42
C GLY A 108 -28.37 49.50 19.91
N LYS A 109 -28.11 48.39 19.20
CA LYS A 109 -28.35 48.28 17.75
C LYS A 109 -29.55 47.39 17.46
N PRO A 110 -30.38 47.72 16.45
CA PRO A 110 -31.52 46.89 16.07
C PRO A 110 -31.04 45.52 15.59
N LEU A 111 -31.77 44.46 15.99
CA LEU A 111 -31.47 43.03 15.80
C LEU A 111 -31.21 42.59 14.34
N ALA A 112 -31.41 43.48 13.36
CA ALA A 112 -31.17 43.24 11.93
C ALA A 112 -29.72 42.84 11.58
N ILE A 113 -28.74 43.18 12.42
CA ILE A 113 -27.31 42.95 12.16
C ILE A 113 -26.92 41.46 12.28
N THR A 114 -27.59 40.67 13.13
CA THR A 114 -27.33 39.22 13.26
C THR A 114 -27.87 38.46 12.05
N SER A 115 -29.04 38.84 11.54
CA SER A 115 -29.61 38.29 10.31
C SER A 115 -28.73 38.59 9.08
N GLN A 116 -28.12 39.77 9.01
CA GLN A 116 -27.27 40.14 7.87
C GLN A 116 -25.91 39.44 7.88
N ARG A 117 -25.31 39.16 9.05
CA ARG A 117 -24.10 38.32 9.14
C ARG A 117 -24.37 36.88 8.71
N VAL A 118 -25.52 36.32 9.11
CA VAL A 118 -25.93 34.97 8.68
C VAL A 118 -26.24 34.96 7.18
N LEU A 119 -26.94 35.97 6.66
CA LEU A 119 -27.19 36.10 5.22
C LEU A 119 -25.89 36.24 4.43
N PHE A 120 -24.94 37.05 4.89
CA PHE A 120 -23.64 37.24 4.24
C PHE A 120 -22.80 35.95 4.28
N TRP A 121 -22.78 35.24 5.42
CA TRP A 121 -22.10 33.95 5.54
C TRP A 121 -22.71 32.88 4.62
N VAL A 122 -24.05 32.77 4.58
CA VAL A 122 -24.75 31.83 3.70
C VAL A 122 -24.60 32.21 2.23
N ALA A 123 -24.71 33.50 1.88
CA ALA A 123 -24.72 33.94 0.49
C ALA A 123 -23.33 33.98 -0.15
N PHE A 124 -22.30 34.37 0.59
CA PHE A 124 -20.94 34.51 0.04
C PHE A 124 -20.01 33.37 0.46
N HIS A 125 -20.09 32.89 1.70
CA HIS A 125 -19.10 31.93 2.20
C HIS A 125 -19.44 30.48 1.84
N GLN A 126 -20.71 30.10 1.90
CA GLN A 126 -21.15 28.74 1.57
C GLN A 126 -20.86 28.34 0.10
N PRO A 127 -21.11 29.18 -0.93
CA PRO A 127 -20.80 28.83 -2.31
C PRO A 127 -19.29 28.70 -2.55
N CYS A 128 -18.47 29.56 -1.94
CA CYS A 128 -17.01 29.48 -2.05
C CYS A 128 -16.45 28.20 -1.42
N VAL A 129 -16.94 27.81 -0.25
CA VAL A 129 -16.54 26.57 0.41
C VAL A 129 -17.00 25.36 -0.40
N LEU A 130 -18.24 25.37 -0.90
CA LEU A 130 -18.76 24.30 -1.74
C LEU A 130 -17.96 24.15 -3.03
N HIS A 131 -17.59 25.27 -3.67
CA HIS A 131 -16.77 25.27 -4.86
C HIS A 131 -15.38 24.66 -4.60
N ARG A 132 -14.71 25.07 -3.52
CA ARG A 132 -13.41 24.53 -3.12
C ARG A 132 -13.46 23.02 -2.87
N PHE A 133 -14.48 22.55 -2.15
CA PHE A 133 -14.66 21.10 -1.95
C PHE A 133 -14.95 20.38 -3.26
N THR A 134 -15.73 20.98 -4.17
CA THR A 134 -16.02 20.36 -5.47
C THR A 134 -14.75 20.22 -6.31
N THR A 135 -13.90 21.25 -6.35
CA THR A 135 -12.62 21.19 -7.06
C THR A 135 -11.67 20.19 -6.44
N GLU A 136 -11.66 20.06 -5.12
CA GLU A 136 -10.83 19.09 -4.41
C GLU A 136 -11.30 17.66 -4.69
N CYS A 137 -12.60 17.39 -4.63
CA CYS A 137 -13.16 16.09 -5.02
C CYS A 137 -12.77 15.71 -6.46
N GLN A 138 -12.90 16.65 -7.40
CA GLN A 138 -12.50 16.43 -8.80
C GLN A 138 -11.01 16.12 -8.94
N ALA A 139 -10.15 16.80 -8.18
CA ALA A 139 -8.71 16.53 -8.18
C ALA A 139 -8.40 15.12 -7.65
N TRP A 140 -9.08 14.69 -6.59
CA TRP A 140 -8.94 13.33 -6.04
C TRP A 140 -9.45 12.27 -7.01
N ASP A 141 -10.59 12.49 -7.67
CA ASP A 141 -11.14 11.57 -8.67
C ASP A 141 -10.17 11.39 -9.85
N GLN A 142 -9.59 12.49 -10.35
CA GLN A 142 -8.57 12.45 -11.40
C GLN A 142 -7.31 11.71 -10.97
N LEU A 143 -6.85 11.94 -9.74
CA LEU A 143 -5.67 11.26 -9.21
C LEU A 143 -5.91 9.75 -9.09
N LEU A 144 -7.08 9.36 -8.57
CA LEU A 144 -7.47 7.96 -8.44
C LEU A 144 -7.50 7.27 -9.80
N GLN A 145 -8.09 7.92 -10.81
CA GLN A 145 -8.13 7.38 -12.17
C GLN A 145 -6.72 7.17 -12.74
N ARG A 146 -5.80 8.13 -12.57
CA ARG A 146 -4.41 7.98 -13.04
C ARG A 146 -3.69 6.80 -12.41
N TYR A 147 -3.87 6.58 -11.11
CA TYR A 147 -3.27 5.42 -10.44
C TYR A 147 -3.89 4.10 -10.90
N GLN A 148 -5.20 4.06 -11.16
CA GLN A 148 -5.86 2.88 -11.71
C GLN A 148 -5.36 2.55 -13.12
N GLU A 149 -5.31 3.55 -14.01
CA GLU A 149 -4.79 3.40 -15.37
C GLU A 149 -3.31 2.96 -15.35
N GLY A 150 -2.48 3.60 -14.52
CA GLY A 150 -1.07 3.22 -14.37
C GLY A 150 -0.90 1.79 -13.84
N ALA A 151 -1.72 1.36 -12.87
CA ALA A 151 -1.68 0.00 -12.36
C ALA A 151 -2.11 -1.03 -13.42
N GLU A 152 -3.14 -0.72 -14.21
CA GLU A 152 -3.55 -1.57 -15.33
C GLU A 152 -2.47 -1.65 -16.40
N ASP A 153 -1.81 -0.54 -16.74
CA ASP A 153 -0.74 -0.51 -17.74
C ASP A 153 0.48 -1.31 -17.29
N ILE A 154 0.91 -1.18 -16.03
CA ILE A 154 1.98 -2.00 -15.46
C ILE A 154 1.59 -3.48 -15.50
N SER A 155 0.33 -3.82 -15.19
CA SER A 155 -0.16 -5.19 -15.29
C SER A 155 -0.15 -5.71 -16.73
N ARG A 156 -0.55 -4.90 -17.71
CA ARG A 156 -0.49 -5.24 -19.14
C ARG A 156 0.95 -5.45 -19.59
N GLN A 157 1.88 -4.60 -19.17
CA GLN A 157 3.31 -4.75 -19.45
C GLN A 157 3.87 -6.05 -18.86
N LEU A 158 3.51 -6.37 -17.62
CA LEU A 158 3.91 -7.62 -16.98
C LEU A 158 3.39 -8.85 -17.75
N GLU A 159 2.12 -8.84 -18.18
CA GLU A 159 1.59 -9.92 -19.04
C GLU A 159 2.33 -10.03 -20.37
N GLN A 160 2.68 -8.90 -21.00
CA GLN A 160 3.47 -8.90 -22.23
C GLN A 160 4.88 -9.45 -22.00
N CYS A 161 5.53 -9.11 -20.89
CA CYS A 161 6.82 -9.67 -20.50
C CYS A 161 6.73 -11.19 -20.32
N LYS A 162 5.75 -11.69 -19.55
CA LYS A 162 5.52 -13.14 -19.37
C LYS A 162 5.29 -13.88 -20.69
N ARG A 163 4.60 -13.25 -21.65
CA ARG A 163 4.40 -13.82 -23.00
C ARG A 163 5.69 -13.84 -23.83
N LYS A 164 6.62 -12.91 -23.59
CA LYS A 164 7.93 -12.81 -24.27
C LYS A 164 9.03 -13.63 -23.60
N GLU A 165 8.87 -13.98 -22.32
CA GLU A 165 9.82 -14.71 -21.45
C GLU A 165 10.22 -16.10 -22.00
N GLY A 166 9.52 -16.62 -23.01
CA GLY A 166 9.87 -17.87 -23.69
C GLY A 166 10.84 -17.74 -24.88
N ARG A 167 11.27 -16.54 -25.30
CA ARG A 167 12.04 -16.36 -26.55
C ARG A 167 13.21 -15.39 -26.53
N THR A 168 13.55 -14.78 -25.41
CA THR A 168 14.58 -13.73 -25.42
C THR A 168 15.60 -14.01 -24.32
N GLU A 169 16.85 -14.23 -24.73
CA GLU A 169 18.01 -14.11 -23.84
C GLU A 169 17.90 -12.82 -23.01
N PRO A 170 18.48 -12.78 -21.80
CA PRO A 170 18.39 -11.60 -20.94
C PRO A 170 18.95 -10.38 -21.66
N GLN A 171 18.08 -9.55 -22.24
CA GLN A 171 18.47 -8.28 -22.85
C GLN A 171 19.02 -7.39 -21.75
N ASP A 172 20.31 -7.05 -21.87
CA ASP A 172 21.01 -5.93 -21.24
C ASP A 172 20.39 -5.41 -19.94
N TYR A 173 20.38 -6.25 -18.90
CA TYR A 173 20.25 -5.78 -17.51
C TYR A 173 21.44 -4.90 -17.08
N LEU A 174 22.42 -4.71 -17.97
CA LEU A 174 23.73 -4.20 -17.69
C LEU A 174 23.95 -2.77 -18.16
N GLN A 175 22.92 -1.90 -18.21
CA GLN A 175 23.17 -0.45 -18.09
C GLN A 175 23.53 -0.08 -16.63
N THR A 176 24.39 -0.88 -16.01
CA THR A 176 24.94 -0.62 -14.68
C THR A 176 26.30 0.03 -14.85
N SER A 177 26.78 0.75 -13.84
CA SER A 177 28.13 1.33 -13.84
C SER A 177 29.25 0.29 -14.01
N GLN A 178 28.94 -1.01 -13.89
CA GLN A 178 29.86 -2.14 -14.00
C GLN A 178 29.64 -2.97 -15.27
N ALA A 179 28.90 -2.45 -16.26
CA ALA A 179 28.64 -3.12 -17.53
C ALA A 179 29.90 -3.71 -18.18
N GLU A 180 30.97 -2.91 -18.20
CA GLU A 180 32.27 -3.27 -18.78
C GLU A 180 32.99 -4.41 -18.02
N VAL A 181 32.83 -4.45 -16.70
CA VAL A 181 33.39 -5.53 -15.87
C VAL A 181 32.61 -6.84 -16.08
N LEU A 182 31.30 -6.74 -16.23
CA LEU A 182 30.45 -7.90 -16.42
C LEU A 182 30.53 -8.44 -17.86
N SER A 183 30.76 -7.59 -18.85
CA SER A 183 30.99 -7.99 -20.24
C SER A 183 32.37 -8.60 -20.47
N SER A 184 33.36 -8.27 -19.63
CA SER A 184 34.71 -8.85 -19.67
C SER A 184 34.85 -10.18 -18.92
N LYS A 185 33.74 -10.85 -18.58
CA LYS A 185 33.77 -12.15 -17.89
C LYS A 185 34.42 -13.24 -18.77
N PRO A 186 35.52 -13.87 -18.33
CA PRO A 186 36.15 -14.95 -19.09
C PRO A 186 35.29 -16.23 -19.09
N ASN A 187 35.48 -17.04 -20.12
CA ASN A 187 34.82 -18.33 -20.23
C ASN A 187 35.54 -19.40 -19.40
N TYR A 188 35.15 -19.56 -18.15
CA TYR A 188 35.72 -20.56 -17.25
C TYR A 188 35.54 -22.01 -17.73
N GLN A 189 34.48 -22.31 -18.48
CA GLN A 189 34.25 -23.66 -19.00
C GLN A 189 35.35 -24.05 -19.98
N GLN A 190 35.64 -23.16 -20.93
CA GLN A 190 36.71 -23.37 -21.90
C GLN A 190 38.07 -23.58 -21.21
N ILE A 191 38.38 -22.79 -20.17
CA ILE A 191 39.62 -22.94 -19.41
C ILE A 191 39.70 -24.33 -18.73
N LEU A 192 38.59 -24.83 -18.20
CA LEU A 192 38.54 -26.16 -17.59
C LEU A 192 38.68 -27.27 -18.66
N ASP A 193 38.06 -27.09 -19.82
CA ASP A 193 38.16 -28.03 -20.93
C ASP A 193 39.61 -28.11 -21.45
N GLU A 194 40.28 -26.96 -21.62
CA GLU A 194 41.70 -26.86 -21.99
C GLU A 194 42.60 -27.56 -20.95
N GLN A 195 42.31 -27.43 -19.64
CA GLN A 195 43.03 -28.16 -18.61
C GLN A 195 42.80 -29.67 -18.67
N GLY A 196 41.59 -30.10 -19.04
CA GLY A 196 41.27 -31.51 -19.27
C GLY A 196 42.12 -32.13 -20.38
N GLU A 197 42.32 -31.42 -21.48
CA GLU A 197 43.18 -31.86 -22.58
C GLU A 197 44.65 -32.01 -22.14
N VAL A 198 45.18 -31.06 -21.37
CA VAL A 198 46.55 -31.12 -20.84
C VAL A 198 46.75 -32.33 -19.94
N LEU A 199 45.79 -32.63 -19.06
CA LEU A 199 45.86 -33.81 -18.19
C LEU A 199 45.83 -35.11 -18.99
N SER A 200 45.02 -35.18 -20.05
CA SER A 200 44.99 -36.34 -20.95
C SER A 200 46.33 -36.56 -21.67
N PHE A 201 46.98 -35.48 -22.11
CA PHE A 201 48.30 -35.56 -22.72
C PHE A 201 49.36 -36.02 -21.71
N MET A 202 49.34 -35.48 -20.49
CA MET A 202 50.27 -35.88 -19.43
C MET A 202 50.11 -37.36 -19.04
N GLN A 203 48.88 -37.87 -19.03
CA GLN A 203 48.61 -39.28 -18.83
C GLN A 203 49.28 -40.14 -19.92
N LEU A 204 49.12 -39.77 -21.20
CA LEU A 204 49.73 -40.50 -22.31
C LEU A 204 51.27 -40.53 -22.21
N VAL A 205 51.90 -39.40 -21.87
CA VAL A 205 53.35 -39.32 -21.66
C VAL A 205 53.81 -40.23 -20.52
N LEU A 206 53.06 -40.29 -19.42
CA LEU A 206 53.36 -41.19 -18.30
C LEU A 206 53.22 -42.67 -18.69
N GLU A 207 52.21 -43.02 -19.49
CA GLU A 207 52.02 -44.37 -20.02
C GLU A 207 53.16 -44.80 -20.94
N GLU A 208 53.60 -43.92 -21.86
CA GLU A 208 54.75 -44.15 -22.74
C GLU A 208 56.06 -44.32 -21.95
N LEU A 209 56.31 -43.45 -20.96
CA LEU A 209 57.47 -43.57 -20.08
C LEU A 209 57.44 -44.89 -19.30
N GLN A 210 56.28 -45.29 -18.77
CA GLN A 210 56.13 -46.56 -18.08
C GLN A 210 56.43 -47.74 -19.02
N GLN A 211 56.00 -47.67 -20.27
CA GLN A 211 56.25 -48.71 -21.27
C GLN A 211 57.74 -48.79 -21.63
N ALA A 212 58.41 -47.66 -21.83
CA ALA A 212 59.85 -47.61 -22.08
C ALA A 212 60.65 -48.23 -20.92
N VAL A 213 60.26 -47.96 -19.68
CA VAL A 213 60.88 -48.56 -18.49
C VAL A 213 60.71 -50.07 -18.47
N LYS A 214 59.51 -50.60 -18.79
CA LYS A 214 59.28 -52.04 -18.87
C LYS A 214 60.16 -52.72 -19.92
N LEU A 215 60.32 -52.08 -21.09
CA LEU A 215 61.19 -52.58 -22.16
C LEU A 215 62.66 -52.63 -21.71
N LEU A 216 63.14 -51.57 -21.05
CA LEU A 216 64.50 -51.53 -20.51
C LEU A 216 64.72 -52.61 -19.43
N GLN A 217 63.73 -52.86 -18.58
CA GLN A 217 63.79 -53.92 -17.58
C GLN A 217 63.84 -55.31 -18.24
N ALA A 218 63.02 -55.56 -19.26
CA ALA A 218 63.04 -56.81 -20.01
C ALA A 218 64.41 -57.03 -20.71
N PHE A 219 64.92 -56.01 -21.40
CA PHE A 219 66.23 -56.07 -22.04
C PHE A 219 67.37 -56.32 -21.03
N SER A 220 67.32 -55.64 -19.89
CA SER A 220 68.28 -55.87 -18.80
C SER A 220 68.20 -57.32 -18.30
N HIS A 221 66.99 -57.84 -18.09
CA HIS A 221 66.78 -59.21 -17.64
C HIS A 221 67.34 -60.23 -18.65
N ASP A 222 67.03 -60.07 -19.93
CA ASP A 222 67.52 -60.94 -21.00
C ASP A 222 69.04 -60.90 -21.12
N SER A 223 69.63 -59.70 -21.02
CA SER A 223 71.09 -59.52 -21.01
C SER A 223 71.73 -60.23 -19.82
N HIS A 224 71.16 -60.11 -18.62
CA HIS A 224 71.64 -60.81 -17.43
C HIS A 224 71.53 -62.33 -17.57
N GLN A 225 70.41 -62.83 -18.11
CA GLN A 225 70.24 -64.27 -18.36
C GLN A 225 71.24 -64.79 -19.38
N PHE A 226 71.43 -64.07 -20.49
CA PHE A 226 72.37 -64.44 -21.55
C PHE A 226 73.81 -64.46 -21.03
N LEU A 227 74.24 -63.41 -20.33
CA LEU A 227 75.57 -63.36 -19.72
C LEU A 227 75.78 -64.46 -18.67
N ARG A 228 74.75 -64.74 -17.86
CA ARG A 228 74.80 -65.86 -16.91
C ARG A 228 74.98 -67.19 -17.66
N GLY A 229 74.20 -67.44 -18.71
CA GLY A 229 74.32 -68.64 -19.54
C GLY A 229 75.70 -68.79 -20.17
N LEU A 230 76.28 -67.72 -20.72
CA LEU A 230 77.65 -67.72 -21.24
C LEU A 230 78.68 -68.00 -20.13
N SER A 231 78.51 -67.40 -18.95
CA SER A 231 79.39 -67.64 -17.80
C SER A 231 79.35 -69.09 -17.32
N GLU A 232 78.16 -69.70 -17.30
CA GLU A 232 77.96 -71.11 -16.93
C GLU A 232 78.55 -72.05 -17.98
N GLN A 233 78.40 -71.75 -19.27
CA GLN A 233 79.01 -72.51 -20.36
C GLN A 233 80.54 -72.42 -20.33
N LEU A 234 81.07 -71.20 -20.12
CA LEU A 234 82.50 -71.00 -19.94
C LEU A 234 82.99 -71.82 -18.74
N ALA A 235 82.32 -71.72 -17.59
CA ALA A 235 82.69 -72.48 -16.40
C ALA A 235 82.59 -73.99 -16.59
N ALA A 236 81.61 -74.48 -17.34
CA ALA A 236 81.50 -75.89 -17.69
C ALA A 236 82.64 -76.36 -18.62
N ARG A 237 83.13 -75.50 -19.53
CA ARG A 237 84.20 -75.86 -20.47
C ARG A 237 85.59 -75.71 -19.88
N SER A 238 85.89 -74.60 -19.22
CA SER A 238 87.22 -74.31 -18.68
C SER A 238 87.38 -74.81 -17.26
N PHE A 239 86.48 -74.46 -16.34
CA PHE A 239 86.65 -74.73 -14.92
C PHE A 239 86.28 -76.17 -14.54
N ARG A 240 85.23 -76.78 -15.09
CA ARG A 240 84.91 -78.21 -14.80
C ARG A 240 85.93 -79.19 -15.38
N GLN A 241 86.58 -78.86 -16.50
CA GLN A 241 87.72 -79.63 -17.00
C GLN A 241 88.98 -79.40 -16.16
N LEU A 242 89.17 -78.18 -15.63
CA LEU A 242 90.20 -77.92 -14.63
C LEU A 242 89.94 -78.67 -13.32
N GLU A 243 88.67 -78.82 -12.92
CA GLU A 243 88.26 -79.50 -11.70
C GLU A 243 88.67 -80.98 -11.69
N SER A 244 88.67 -81.63 -12.86
CA SER A 244 89.10 -83.02 -13.08
C SER A 244 90.55 -83.17 -13.53
N SER A 245 91.25 -82.06 -13.80
CA SER A 245 92.65 -82.03 -14.23
C SER A 245 93.61 -82.05 -13.03
N PRO A 246 94.75 -82.77 -13.12
CA PRO A 246 95.76 -82.80 -12.04
C PRO A 246 96.36 -81.43 -11.71
N VAL A 247 96.21 -80.42 -12.60
CA VAL A 247 96.64 -79.02 -12.36
C VAL A 247 95.89 -78.38 -11.17
N ARG A 248 94.68 -78.84 -10.84
CA ARG A 248 93.96 -78.36 -9.64
C ARG A 248 94.71 -78.64 -8.35
N LYS A 249 95.52 -79.72 -8.29
CA LYS A 249 96.37 -80.03 -7.13
C LYS A 249 97.52 -79.01 -6.96
N LEU A 250 97.86 -78.26 -8.01
CA LEU A 250 98.87 -77.19 -7.97
C LEU A 250 98.25 -75.84 -7.58
N LEU A 251 97.00 -75.57 -7.98
CA LEU A 251 96.26 -74.34 -7.63
C LEU A 251 95.57 -74.43 -6.27
N GLY A 252 95.31 -75.64 -5.77
CA GLY A 252 94.83 -75.90 -4.42
C GLY A 252 95.92 -75.60 -3.40
N ALA A 253 96.09 -74.32 -3.06
CA ALA A 253 96.84 -73.95 -1.87
C ALA A 253 96.22 -74.66 -0.64
N PRO A 254 97.03 -75.21 0.29
CA PRO A 254 96.49 -75.75 1.53
C PRO A 254 95.72 -74.64 2.27
N PRO A 255 94.64 -74.98 3.00
CA PRO A 255 93.91 -73.99 3.78
C PRO A 255 94.91 -73.23 4.65
N ARG A 256 95.01 -71.91 4.41
CA ARG A 256 95.72 -71.03 5.36
C ARG A 256 95.06 -71.27 6.72
N LYS A 257 95.88 -71.69 7.69
CA LYS A 257 95.51 -71.84 9.10
C LYS A 257 94.62 -70.67 9.53
N LYS A 258 93.49 -70.97 10.18
CA LYS A 258 92.72 -69.97 10.92
C LYS A 258 93.68 -69.23 11.88
N PRO A 259 93.76 -67.89 11.86
CA PRO A 259 94.33 -67.17 12.99
C PRO A 259 93.42 -67.32 14.22
N PRO A 260 93.97 -67.17 15.45
CA PRO A 260 93.32 -67.52 16.71
C PRO A 260 92.09 -66.65 17.01
N PRO A 261 91.19 -67.07 17.92
CA PRO A 261 90.18 -66.18 18.45
C PRO A 261 90.87 -65.17 19.37
N GLU A 262 90.86 -63.90 18.99
CA GLU A 262 91.20 -62.82 19.93
C GLU A 262 89.91 -62.20 20.46
N GLY A 263 89.74 -62.41 21.77
CA GLY A 263 89.15 -61.54 22.82
C GLY A 263 88.26 -60.39 22.41
#